data_AF-R6SP03-F1
#
_entry.id   AF-R6SP03-F1
#
_cell.length_a   1.000
_cell.length_b   1.000
_cell.length_c   1.000
_cell.angle_alpha   90.00
_cell.angle_beta   90.00
_cell.angle_gamma   90.00
#
_symmetry.space_group_name_H-M   'P 1'
#
loop_
_entity.id
_entity.type
_entity.pdbx_description
1 polymer ?
#
loop_
_entity_poly.entity_id
_entity_poly.type
_entity_poly.pdbx_seq_one_letter_code
_entity_poly.pdbx_strand_id
1 'polypeptide(L)' 'MENAQIGTEDAQIPPEKVELGDKSAMYCVSKKGMAFLMWDNGEYMFHITATGFGRDELFRTAMSIKELSAD' A
#
# COMPACT_ATOMS: atom_id res chain seq x y z
N MET A 1 -3.77 -20.19 16.17
CA MET A 1 -3.35 -18.80 15.94
C MET A 1 -2.46 -18.81 14.73
N GLU A 2 -3.00 -18.43 13.58
CA GLU A 2 -2.23 -18.28 12.36
C GLU A 2 -1.46 -16.97 12.52
N ASN A 3 -0.14 -17.06 12.69
CA ASN A 3 0.70 -15.87 12.64
C ASN A 3 0.52 -15.29 11.24
N ALA A 4 -0.03 -14.08 11.13
CA ALA A 4 0.00 -13.30 9.90
C ALA A 4 1.45 -12.88 9.63
N GLN A 5 2.30 -13.85 9.33
CA GLN A 5 3.61 -13.63 8.79
C GLN A 5 3.34 -13.19 7.35
N ILE A 6 3.45 -11.89 7.09
CA ILE A 6 3.60 -11.39 5.72
C ILE A 6 5.01 -11.82 5.30
N GLY A 7 5.17 -13.12 5.05
CA GLY A 7 6.37 -13.68 4.48
C GLY A 7 6.51 -13.07 3.09
N THR A 8 7.58 -12.31 2.87
CA THR A 8 7.93 -11.75 1.56
C THR A 8 8.17 -12.84 0.50
N GLU A 9 8.28 -14.09 0.95
CA GLU A 9 8.34 -15.34 0.18
C GLU A 9 7.12 -15.62 -0.73
N ASP A 10 5.98 -14.94 -0.49
CA ASP A 10 4.75 -15.04 -1.29
C ASP A 10 4.36 -13.75 -2.05
N ALA A 11 5.29 -12.81 -2.22
CA ALA A 11 5.07 -11.60 -2.99
C ALA A 11 5.38 -11.79 -4.49
N GLN A 12 4.45 -11.39 -5.37
CA GLN A 12 4.71 -11.20 -6.80
C GLN A 12 5.57 -9.95 -7.04
N ILE A 13 5.31 -8.88 -6.29
CA ILE A 13 6.19 -7.71 -6.20
C ILE A 13 6.56 -7.58 -4.72
N PRO A 14 7.86 -7.74 -4.36
CA PRO A 14 8.29 -7.63 -2.98
C PRO A 14 8.01 -6.21 -2.44
N PRO A 15 7.94 -6.04 -1.11
CA PRO A 15 7.82 -4.71 -0.51
C PRO A 15 8.89 -3.75 -1.03
N GLU A 16 8.46 -2.65 -1.63
CA GLU A 16 9.32 -1.57 -2.08
C GLU A 16 8.85 -0.23 -1.51
N LYS A 17 9.83 0.64 -1.23
CA LYS A 17 9.56 2.04 -0.90
C LYS A 17 9.17 2.77 -2.17
N VAL A 18 8.08 3.51 -2.12
CA VAL A 18 7.55 4.32 -3.22
C VAL A 18 7.22 5.72 -2.71
N GLU A 19 7.21 6.70 -3.60
CA GLU A 19 6.79 8.06 -3.25
C GLU A 19 5.29 8.23 -3.46
N LEU A 20 4.62 8.87 -2.51
CA LEU A 20 3.19 9.21 -2.48
C LEU A 20 3.04 10.70 -2.18
N GLY A 21 3.36 11.53 -3.18
CA GLY A 21 3.50 12.98 -3.03
C GLY A 21 4.72 13.33 -2.18
N ASP A 22 4.52 14.00 -1.04
CA ASP A 22 5.56 14.35 -0.05
C ASP A 22 5.84 13.27 1.00
N LYS A 23 5.13 12.14 0.95
CA LYS A 23 5.28 11.02 1.88
C LYS A 23 5.85 9.81 1.16
N SER A 24 6.58 8.98 1.90
CA SER A 24 6.92 7.64 1.43
C SER A 24 5.86 6.63 1.83
N ALA A 25 5.60 5.68 0.94
CA ALA A 25 4.73 4.52 1.19
C ALA A 25 5.50 3.21 0.96
N MET A 26 4.99 2.12 1.51
CA MET A 26 5.39 0.76 1.15
C MET A 26 4.35 0.18 0.21
N TYR A 27 4.80 -0.33 -0.94
CA TYR A 27 3.96 -1.02 -1.92
C TYR A 27 4.42 -2.47 -2.07
N CYS A 28 3.47 -3.40 -2.15
CA CYS A 28 3.75 -4.78 -2.56
C CYS A 28 2.55 -5.40 -3.27
N VAL A 29 2.79 -6.50 -3.98
CA VAL A 29 1.73 -7.30 -4.61
C VAL A 29 1.92 -8.75 -4.21
N SER A 30 0.88 -9.38 -3.67
CA SER A 30 0.90 -10.82 -3.39
C SER A 30 0.91 -11.66 -4.67
N LYS A 31 1.32 -12.94 -4.60
CA LYS A 31 1.16 -13.92 -5.68
C LYS A 31 -0.27 -14.05 -6.23
N LYS A 32 -1.29 -13.68 -5.44
CA LYS A 32 -2.70 -13.68 -5.85
C LYS A 32 -3.14 -12.40 -6.55
N GLY A 33 -2.22 -11.47 -6.82
CA GLY A 33 -2.52 -10.19 -7.47
C GLY A 33 -3.20 -9.16 -6.57
N MET A 34 -3.24 -9.38 -5.25
CA MET A 34 -3.69 -8.34 -4.31
C MET A 34 -2.56 -7.35 -4.12
N ALA A 35 -2.83 -6.08 -4.39
CA ALA A 35 -1.92 -4.98 -4.18
C ALA A 35 -2.16 -4.36 -2.80
N PHE A 36 -1.05 -4.06 -2.11
CA PHE A 36 -1.03 -3.42 -0.81
C PHE A 36 -0.28 -2.11 -0.91
N LEU A 37 -0.84 -1.07 -0.31
CA LEU A 37 -0.15 0.21 -0.15
C LEU A 37 -0.34 0.70 1.29
N MET A 38 0.77 1.01 1.94
CA MET A 38 0.77 1.50 3.32
C MET A 38 1.57 2.80 3.42
N TRP A 39 1.03 3.78 4.13
CA TRP A 39 1.76 5.00 4.47
C TRP A 39 1.36 5.50 5.85
N ASP A 40 2.19 6.37 6.41
CA ASP A 40 1.96 7.04 7.69
C ASP A 40 1.97 8.55 7.43
N ASN A 41 0.98 9.27 7.96
CA ASN A 41 0.94 10.74 7.88
C ASN A 41 1.50 11.45 9.12
N GLY A 42 1.86 10.71 10.17
CA GLY A 42 2.32 11.21 11.47
C GLY A 42 1.29 11.07 12.60
N GLU A 43 0.03 10.83 12.25
CA GLU A 43 -1.07 10.63 13.20
C GLU A 43 -1.77 9.28 13.03
N TYR A 44 -1.87 8.82 11.78
CA TYR A 44 -2.53 7.59 11.38
C TYR A 44 -1.68 6.80 10.40
N MET A 45 -1.70 5.47 10.56
CA MET A 45 -1.25 4.55 9.53
C MET A 45 -2.42 4.14 8.63
N PHE A 46 -2.24 4.36 7.34
CA PHE A 46 -3.19 3.96 6.31
C PHE A 46 -2.72 2.68 5.65
N HIS A 47 -3.66 1.77 5.40
CA HIS A 47 -3.40 0.53 4.68
C HIS A 47 -4.54 0.27 3.69
N ILE A 48 -4.20 0.27 2.40
CA ILE A 48 -5.12 -0.09 1.32
C ILE A 48 -4.75 -1.50 0.84
N THR A 49 -5.74 -2.38 0.80
CA THR A 49 -5.67 -3.67 0.10
C THR A 49 -6.66 -3.64 -1.05
N ALA A 50 -6.19 -3.92 -2.27
CA ALA A 50 -7.04 -3.90 -3.46
C ALA A 50 -6.74 -5.10 -4.37
N THR A 51 -7.80 -5.68 -4.95
CA THR A 51 -7.69 -6.77 -5.93
C THR A 51 -8.14 -6.25 -7.28
N GLY A 52 -7.36 -6.52 -8.34
CA GLY A 52 -7.69 -6.10 -9.71
C GLY A 52 -7.37 -4.65 -10.04
N PHE A 53 -6.77 -3.90 -9.11
CA PHE A 53 -6.27 -2.55 -9.36
C PHE A 53 -4.88 -2.60 -9.99
N GLY A 54 -4.67 -1.79 -11.04
CA GLY A 54 -3.32 -1.46 -11.49
C GLY A 54 -2.59 -0.59 -10.46
N ARG A 55 -1.24 -0.57 -10.50
CA ARG A 55 -0.41 0.27 -9.63
C ARG A 55 -0.86 1.74 -9.67
N ASP A 56 -1.07 2.30 -10.85
CA ASP A 56 -1.45 3.72 -11.01
C ASP A 56 -2.85 4.03 -10.47
N GLU A 57 -3.79 3.09 -10.55
CA GLU A 57 -5.14 3.26 -9.99
C GLU A 57 -5.11 3.25 -8.46
N LEU A 58 -4.33 2.34 -7.88
CA LEU A 58 -4.12 2.28 -6.45
C LEU A 58 -3.47 3.57 -5.92
N PHE A 59 -2.44 4.06 -6.60
CA PHE A 59 -1.74 5.28 -6.21
C PHE A 59 -2.63 6.52 -6.34
N ARG A 60 -3.44 6.63 -7.40
CA ARG A 60 -4.43 7.72 -7.53
C ARG A 60 -5.44 7.69 -6.39
N THR A 61 -5.95 6.51 -6.05
CA THR A 61 -6.87 6.33 -4.92
C THR A 61 -6.23 6.77 -3.60
N ALA A 62 -4.98 6.37 -3.37
CA ALA A 62 -4.24 6.73 -2.18
C ALA A 62 -3.94 8.24 -2.08
N MET A 63 -3.59 8.88 -3.20
CA MET A 63 -3.41 10.34 -3.25
C MET A 63 -4.70 11.08 -2.89
N SER A 64 -5.85 10.64 -3.41
CA SER A 64 -7.15 11.23 -3.07
C SER A 64 -7.51 11.05 -1.59
N ILE A 65 -7.19 9.90 -0.99
CA ILE A 65 -7.37 9.70 0.47
C ILE A 65 -6.43 10.63 1.23
N LYS A 66 -5.17 10.75 0.79
CA LYS A 66 -4.19 11.62 1.43
C LYS A 66 -4.65 13.08 1.44
N GLU A 67 -5.15 13.58 0.31
CA GLU A 67 -5.71 14.93 0.18
C GLU A 67 -6.89 15.18 1.11
N LEU A 68 -7.76 14.18 1.31
CA LEU A 68 -8.88 14.27 2.24
C LEU A 68 -8.46 14.20 3.72
N SER A 69 -7.31 13.60 4.00
CA SER A 69 -6.74 13.46 5.35
C SER A 69 -5.69 14.52 5.71
N ALA A 70 -5.42 15.43 4.78
CA ALA A 70 -4.59 16.60 5.03
C ALA A 70 -5.52 17.69 5.59
N ASP A 71 -5.54 17.79 6.92
CA ASP A 71 -6.19 18.91 7.63
C ASP A 71 -5.64 20.27 7.17
#